data_AF-A0A2A3TV21-F1
#
_entry.id   AF-A0A2A3TV21-F1
#
_cell.length_a   1.000
_cell.length_b   1.000
_cell.length_c   1.000
_cell.angle_alpha   90.00
_cell.angle_beta   90.00
_cell.angle_gamma   90.00
#
_symmetry.space_group_name_H-M   'P 1'
#
loop_
_entity.id
_entity.type
_entity.pdbx_description
1 polymer ?
#
loop_
_entity_poly.entity_id
_entity_poly.type
_entity_poly.pdbx_seq_one_letter_code
_entity_poly.pdbx_strand_id
1 'polypeptide(L)'
;MKKHLKNLILLVASAGLFASITPTMTANAKTKYYTNPYTLRHHKYWYSCQQDYNGNWNYSRLHFAKHSVFFATKTNRKGNWHHSHIRAKYYFVRKHNGWYTFGTRNSDDVYHVKPSWRYMNNHKHWTLGEFDPSNNDGGYQINPPYTVWSYTTFMTKDGWYYTLNHLPNF
;
A
#
# COMPACT_ATOMS: atom_id res chain seq x y z
N MET A 1 35.72 -54.68 -65.61
CA MET A 1 34.67 -54.66 -64.57
C MET A 1 34.07 -53.25 -64.48
N LYS A 2 32.74 -53.14 -64.53
CA LYS A 2 31.98 -51.88 -64.40
C LYS A 2 32.14 -51.27 -63.01
N LYS A 3 32.34 -49.95 -62.90
CA LYS A 3 31.33 -48.97 -62.42
C LYS A 3 31.85 -47.53 -62.44
N HIS A 4 31.01 -46.67 -63.01
CA HIS A 4 31.04 -45.20 -63.01
C HIS A 4 30.72 -44.60 -61.63
N LEU A 5 31.23 -43.40 -61.32
CA LEU A 5 30.49 -42.13 -61.09
C LEU A 5 31.52 -41.02 -60.74
N LYS A 6 31.84 -40.06 -61.62
CA LYS A 6 31.13 -38.82 -62.05
C LYS A 6 31.01 -37.72 -60.98
N ASN A 7 31.66 -36.59 -61.30
CA ASN A 7 31.23 -35.19 -61.14
C ASN A 7 31.16 -34.67 -59.68
N LEU A 8 31.30 -33.38 -59.35
CA LEU A 8 31.25 -32.14 -60.12
C LEU A 8 31.94 -31.01 -59.31
N ILE A 9 32.46 -30.06 -60.06
CA ILE A 9 33.00 -28.73 -59.74
C ILE A 9 31.90 -27.81 -59.15
N LEU A 10 32.20 -26.87 -58.24
CA LEU A 10 31.99 -25.40 -58.40
C LEU A 10 32.18 -24.59 -57.10
N LEU A 11 32.87 -23.45 -57.27
CA LEU A 11 32.91 -22.26 -56.41
C LEU A 11 31.50 -21.76 -56.05
N VAL A 12 31.34 -21.08 -54.91
CA VAL A 12 30.74 -19.72 -54.83
C VAL A 12 31.27 -18.98 -53.58
N ALA A 13 31.75 -17.74 -53.77
CA ALA A 13 31.97 -16.75 -52.72
C ALA A 13 30.65 -16.07 -52.35
N SER A 14 30.36 -15.88 -51.07
CA SER A 14 29.21 -15.09 -50.62
C SER A 14 29.63 -14.03 -49.60
N ALA A 15 29.53 -12.77 -50.04
CA ALA A 15 29.56 -11.58 -49.22
C ALA A 15 28.48 -11.66 -48.13
N GLY A 16 28.89 -11.52 -46.87
CA GLY A 16 27.97 -11.44 -45.74
C GLY A 16 27.31 -10.06 -45.68
N LEU A 17 25.99 -10.03 -45.88
CA LEU A 17 25.12 -8.90 -45.60
C LEU A 17 25.37 -8.36 -44.18
N PHE A 18 25.59 -7.04 -44.06
CA PHE A 18 25.38 -6.33 -42.81
C PHE A 18 23.88 -6.33 -42.48
N ALA A 19 23.45 -7.26 -41.62
CA ALA A 19 22.13 -7.19 -41.03
C ALA A 19 22.08 -5.98 -40.07
N SER A 20 21.29 -4.98 -40.44
CA SER A 20 20.90 -3.88 -39.56
C SER A 20 20.21 -4.45 -38.31
N ILE A 21 20.90 -4.42 -37.19
CA ILE A 21 20.31 -4.63 -35.85
C ILE A 21 19.42 -3.42 -35.58
N THR A 22 18.15 -3.50 -35.98
CA THR A 22 17.13 -2.60 -35.44
C THR A 22 17.01 -2.95 -33.95
N PRO A 23 17.23 -1.99 -33.03
CA PRO A 23 16.95 -2.25 -31.63
C PRO A 23 15.46 -2.55 -31.53
N THR A 24 15.13 -3.78 -31.18
CA THR A 24 13.78 -4.17 -30.84
C THR A 24 13.45 -3.35 -29.59
N MET A 25 12.73 -2.25 -29.76
CA MET A 25 12.15 -1.54 -28.62
C MET A 25 11.16 -2.50 -28.00
N THR A 26 11.61 -3.26 -27.00
CA THR A 26 10.72 -3.95 -26.07
C THR A 26 9.76 -2.89 -25.55
N ALA A 27 8.52 -2.94 -26.02
CA ALA A 27 7.45 -2.12 -25.53
C ALA A 27 7.44 -2.25 -24.00
N ASN A 28 7.74 -1.16 -23.31
CA ASN A 28 7.70 -1.09 -21.86
C ASN A 28 6.30 -1.56 -21.43
N ALA A 29 6.21 -2.75 -20.83
CA ALA A 29 4.97 -3.22 -20.25
C ALA A 29 4.49 -2.14 -19.27
N LYS A 30 3.29 -1.59 -19.48
CA LYS A 30 2.71 -0.59 -18.58
C LYS A 30 2.81 -1.13 -17.16
N THR A 31 3.61 -0.49 -16.31
CA THR A 31 3.73 -0.88 -14.90
C THR A 31 2.34 -0.89 -14.28
N LYS A 32 1.85 -2.08 -13.93
CA LYS A 32 0.54 -2.23 -13.30
C LYS A 32 0.65 -1.75 -11.86
N TYR A 33 -0.07 -0.69 -11.52
CA TYR A 33 -0.13 -0.16 -10.15
C TYR A 33 -1.29 -0.77 -9.37
N TYR A 34 -1.06 -1.03 -8.07
CA TYR A 34 -2.13 -1.41 -7.17
C TYR A 34 -3.16 -0.28 -7.06
N THR A 35 -4.43 -0.65 -7.02
CA THR A 35 -5.53 0.32 -7.01
C THR A 35 -6.25 0.25 -5.68
N ASN A 36 -6.35 1.38 -4.99
CA ASN A 36 -7.18 1.47 -3.80
C ASN A 36 -8.64 1.21 -4.15
N PRO A 37 -9.34 0.32 -3.41
CA PRO A 37 -10.76 0.07 -3.62
C PRO A 37 -11.57 1.29 -3.25
N TYR A 38 -12.72 1.48 -3.90
CA TYR A 38 -13.57 2.66 -3.70
C TYR A 38 -13.90 2.91 -2.23
N THR A 39 -14.13 1.85 -1.44
CA THR A 39 -14.38 1.95 0.00
C THR A 39 -13.32 2.74 0.77
N LEU A 40 -12.04 2.66 0.40
CA LEU A 40 -10.97 3.45 1.02
C LEU A 40 -10.87 4.87 0.44
N ARG A 41 -11.13 5.02 -0.87
CA ARG A 41 -11.01 6.29 -1.61
C ARG A 41 -12.23 7.21 -1.49
N HIS A 42 -13.36 6.68 -1.01
CA HIS A 42 -14.66 7.36 -1.07
C HIS A 42 -14.65 8.70 -0.34
N HIS A 43 -13.87 8.78 0.74
CA HIS A 43 -13.70 10.00 1.51
C HIS A 43 -12.41 10.68 1.13
N LYS A 44 -12.46 12.02 0.98
CA LYS A 44 -11.26 12.81 0.71
C LYS A 44 -10.23 12.61 1.82
N TYR A 45 -10.65 12.59 3.07
CA TYR A 45 -9.77 12.43 4.20
C TYR A 45 -10.40 11.56 5.29
N TRP A 46 -9.55 10.78 5.93
CA TRP A 46 -9.82 10.09 7.18
C TRP A 46 -9.01 10.78 8.27
N TYR A 47 -9.61 11.15 9.39
CA TYR A 47 -8.98 11.86 10.50
C TYR A 47 -9.04 11.05 11.77
N SER A 48 -7.97 11.10 12.56
CA SER A 48 -7.89 10.52 13.89
C SER A 48 -7.11 11.43 14.82
N CYS A 49 -7.39 11.36 16.11
CA CYS A 49 -6.49 11.81 17.16
C CYS A 49 -6.04 10.52 17.86
N GLN A 50 -4.76 10.20 17.83
CA GLN A 50 -4.25 8.92 18.34
C GLN A 50 -2.88 9.09 18.96
N GLN A 51 -2.50 8.13 19.79
CA GLN A 51 -1.14 8.06 20.31
C GLN A 51 -0.19 7.51 19.23
N ASP A 52 1.03 8.03 19.19
CA ASP A 52 2.13 7.39 18.45
C ASP A 52 2.77 6.27 19.28
N TYR A 53 3.76 5.58 18.71
CA TYR A 53 4.46 4.48 19.37
C TYR A 53 5.19 4.89 20.67
N ASN A 54 5.40 6.19 20.90
CA ASN A 54 5.99 6.76 22.11
C ASN A 54 4.93 7.27 23.09
N GLY A 55 3.64 7.01 22.85
CA GLY A 55 2.53 7.46 23.68
C GLY A 55 2.12 8.92 23.47
N ASN A 56 2.72 9.65 22.51
CA ASN A 56 2.38 11.06 22.28
C ASN A 56 1.10 11.20 21.46
N TRP A 57 0.20 12.07 21.90
CA TRP A 57 -1.03 12.37 21.18
C TRP A 57 -0.76 13.23 19.94
N ASN A 58 -1.25 12.75 18.80
CA ASN A 58 -1.12 13.40 17.51
C ASN A 58 -2.43 13.32 16.73
N TYR A 59 -2.68 14.36 15.93
CA TYR A 59 -3.69 14.32 14.89
C TYR A 59 -3.10 13.67 13.64
N SER A 60 -3.77 12.63 13.16
CA SER A 60 -3.42 11.90 11.94
C SER A 60 -4.49 12.11 10.87
N ARG A 61 -4.06 12.14 9.62
CA ARG A 61 -4.93 12.20 8.45
C ARG A 61 -4.44 11.29 7.35
N LEU A 62 -5.31 10.41 6.86
CA LEU A 62 -5.05 9.56 5.69
C LEU A 62 -5.83 10.04 4.47
N HIS A 63 -5.22 9.94 3.30
CA HIS A 63 -5.89 10.09 2.00
C HIS A 63 -5.49 8.94 1.07
N PHE A 64 -6.47 8.09 0.72
CA PHE A 64 -6.28 7.01 -0.25
C PHE A 64 -6.56 7.53 -1.66
N ALA A 65 -5.50 7.92 -2.36
CA ALA A 65 -5.57 8.18 -3.80
C ALA A 65 -5.66 6.86 -4.57
N LYS A 66 -5.89 6.93 -5.89
CA LYS A 66 -6.11 5.72 -6.71
C LYS A 66 -4.98 4.70 -6.59
N HIS A 67 -3.72 5.14 -6.56
CA HIS A 67 -2.54 4.27 -6.56
C HIS A 67 -1.53 4.58 -5.45
N SER A 68 -1.89 5.42 -4.49
CA SER A 68 -1.01 5.82 -3.39
C SER A 68 -1.83 6.12 -2.15
N VAL A 69 -1.15 6.21 -1.01
CA VAL A 69 -1.71 6.71 0.24
C VAL A 69 -0.85 7.86 0.74
N PHE A 70 -1.50 8.92 1.18
CA PHE A 70 -0.86 10.08 1.79
C PHE A 70 -1.17 10.06 3.28
N PHE A 71 -0.14 10.31 4.08
CA PHE A 71 -0.22 10.49 5.51
C PHE A 71 0.03 11.96 5.82
N ALA A 72 -0.68 12.47 6.81
CA ALA A 72 -0.34 13.75 7.39
C ALA A 72 -0.52 13.70 8.90
N THR A 73 0.43 14.25 9.65
CA THR A 73 0.39 14.31 11.10
C THR A 73 0.61 15.73 11.62
N LYS A 74 0.13 16.01 12.82
CA LYS A 74 0.43 17.23 13.58
C LYS A 74 0.15 17.04 15.06
N THR A 75 0.86 17.76 15.91
CA THR A 75 0.71 17.68 17.37
C THR A 75 -0.49 18.50 17.89
N ASN A 76 -0.89 19.54 17.14
CA ASN A 76 -1.93 20.48 17.55
C ASN A 76 -3.09 20.54 16.55
N ARG A 77 -4.33 20.62 17.04
CA ARG A 77 -5.54 20.65 16.18
C ARG A 77 -5.54 21.77 15.14
N LYS A 78 -4.97 22.93 15.49
CA LYS A 78 -4.85 24.10 14.60
C LYS A 78 -3.47 24.26 13.96
N GLY A 79 -2.55 23.31 14.18
CA GLY A 79 -1.19 23.37 13.64
C GLY A 79 -1.10 23.00 12.15
N ASN A 80 0.10 23.19 11.62
CA ASN A 80 0.48 22.78 10.28
C ASN A 80 0.61 21.26 10.18
N TRP A 81 0.25 20.71 9.02
CA TRP A 81 0.39 19.30 8.73
C TRP A 81 1.82 18.99 8.25
N HIS A 82 2.41 17.93 8.79
CA HIS A 82 3.59 17.29 8.23
C HIS A 82 3.13 16.19 7.29
N HIS A 83 3.60 16.19 6.04
CA HIS A 83 3.08 15.31 5.00
C HIS A 83 4.11 14.26 4.59
N SER A 84 3.63 13.04 4.37
CA SER A 84 4.37 11.96 3.73
C SER A 84 3.43 11.13 2.85
N HIS A 85 3.97 10.23 2.02
CA HIS A 85 3.15 9.33 1.20
C HIS A 85 3.95 8.13 0.73
N ILE A 86 3.24 7.03 0.47
CA ILE A 86 3.80 5.89 -0.27
C ILE A 86 3.53 6.10 -1.76
N ARG A 87 4.60 6.27 -2.55
CA ARG A 87 4.51 6.48 -4.00
C ARG A 87 3.92 5.28 -4.70
N ALA A 88 3.18 5.50 -5.79
CA ALA A 88 2.52 4.45 -6.55
C ALA A 88 3.45 3.32 -7.03
N LYS A 89 4.69 3.66 -7.38
CA LYS A 89 5.68 2.66 -7.79
C LYS A 89 6.11 1.70 -6.68
N TYR A 90 5.87 2.03 -5.40
CA TYR A 90 6.23 1.19 -4.26
C TYR A 90 5.01 0.69 -3.48
N TYR A 91 3.84 1.21 -3.80
CA TYR A 91 2.62 0.94 -3.06
C TYR A 91 2.06 -0.46 -3.34
N PHE A 92 1.46 -1.07 -2.33
CA PHE A 92 0.51 -2.18 -2.48
C PHE A 92 -0.70 -2.00 -1.56
N VAL A 93 -1.79 -2.68 -1.93
CA VAL A 93 -2.96 -2.88 -1.06
C VAL A 93 -3.57 -4.24 -1.35
N ARG A 94 -3.96 -4.97 -0.30
CA ARG A 94 -4.67 -6.25 -0.38
C ARG A 94 -5.80 -6.29 0.64
N LYS A 95 -6.82 -7.10 0.39
CA LYS A 95 -7.97 -7.29 1.29
C LYS A 95 -8.00 -8.73 1.80
N HIS A 96 -8.19 -8.91 3.10
CA HIS A 96 -8.42 -10.22 3.72
C HIS A 96 -9.30 -10.06 4.97
N ASN A 97 -10.32 -10.92 5.16
CA ASN A 97 -11.24 -10.91 6.32
C ASN A 97 -11.81 -9.52 6.71
N GLY A 98 -12.06 -8.68 5.70
CA GLY A 98 -12.57 -7.32 5.87
C GLY A 98 -11.50 -6.27 6.22
N TRP A 99 -10.29 -6.69 6.54
CA TRP A 99 -9.12 -5.82 6.67
C TRP A 99 -8.51 -5.51 5.30
N TYR A 100 -7.94 -4.32 5.19
CA TYR A 100 -7.08 -3.90 4.10
C TYR A 100 -5.68 -3.71 4.65
N THR A 101 -4.74 -4.46 4.09
CA THR A 101 -3.32 -4.35 4.39
C THR A 101 -2.66 -3.57 3.27
N PHE A 102 -1.99 -2.47 3.60
CA PHE A 102 -1.31 -1.62 2.62
C PHE A 102 0.03 -1.12 3.15
N GLY A 103 0.95 -0.80 2.25
CA GLY A 103 2.30 -0.40 2.65
C GLY A 103 3.24 -0.23 1.47
N THR A 104 4.52 -0.15 1.79
CA THR A 104 5.61 -0.21 0.81
C THR A 104 5.92 -1.68 0.50
N ARG A 105 6.01 -2.05 -0.77
CA ARG A 105 6.37 -3.42 -1.19
C ARG A 105 7.74 -3.78 -0.64
N ASN A 106 7.86 -5.02 -0.13
CA ASN A 106 9.08 -5.55 0.46
C ASN A 106 9.58 -4.72 1.66
N SER A 107 8.67 -4.10 2.41
CA SER A 107 8.94 -3.48 3.71
C SER A 107 8.01 -4.09 4.75
N ASP A 108 8.47 -4.10 6.00
CA ASP A 108 7.68 -4.44 7.18
C ASP A 108 6.77 -3.26 7.61
N ASP A 109 6.93 -2.08 7.00
CA ASP A 109 6.09 -0.90 7.21
C ASP A 109 4.72 -1.09 6.52
N VAL A 110 3.87 -1.86 7.19
CA VAL A 110 2.51 -2.16 6.74
C VAL A 110 1.48 -1.66 7.73
N TYR A 111 0.35 -1.21 7.18
CA TYR A 111 -0.78 -0.71 7.92
C TYR A 111 -1.98 -1.61 7.67
N HIS A 112 -2.76 -1.87 8.72
CA HIS A 112 -3.95 -2.69 8.64
C HIS A 112 -5.17 -1.86 9.01
N VAL A 113 -6.08 -1.68 8.06
CA VAL A 113 -7.28 -0.87 8.27
C VAL A 113 -8.57 -1.62 7.94
N LYS A 114 -9.63 -1.37 8.71
CA LYS A 114 -10.94 -1.99 8.52
C LYS A 114 -12.06 -0.94 8.49
N PRO A 115 -12.67 -0.69 7.32
CA PRO A 115 -13.85 0.14 7.22
C PRO A 115 -15.04 -0.50 7.94
N SER A 116 -15.73 0.23 8.81
CA SER A 116 -16.91 -0.27 9.50
C SER A 116 -17.80 0.86 10.04
N TRP A 117 -19.08 0.55 10.27
CA TRP A 117 -19.97 1.44 11.01
C TRP A 117 -19.73 1.27 12.50
N ARG A 118 -19.55 2.37 13.23
CA ARG A 118 -19.39 2.39 14.68
C ARG A 118 -20.25 3.47 15.33
N TYR A 119 -20.74 3.19 16.53
CA TYR A 119 -21.37 4.18 17.39
C TYR A 119 -20.31 4.92 18.19
N MET A 120 -20.25 6.24 18.05
CA MET A 120 -19.33 7.12 18.78
C MET A 120 -20.08 8.41 19.09
N ASN A 121 -19.97 8.92 20.32
CA ASN A 121 -20.77 10.04 20.81
C ASN A 121 -22.28 9.89 20.52
N ASN A 122 -22.84 8.70 20.75
CA ASN A 122 -24.25 8.37 20.51
C ASN A 122 -24.73 8.48 19.05
N HIS A 123 -23.82 8.65 18.08
CA HIS A 123 -24.14 8.68 16.67
C HIS A 123 -23.42 7.57 15.91
N LYS A 124 -24.07 7.09 14.86
CA LYS A 124 -23.50 6.07 13.96
C LYS A 124 -22.64 6.77 12.92
N HIS A 125 -21.35 6.44 12.89
CA HIS A 125 -20.38 7.01 11.96
C HIS A 125 -19.75 5.92 11.11
N TRP A 126 -19.45 6.24 9.86
CA TRP A 126 -18.62 5.41 9.00
C TRP A 126 -17.16 5.67 9.36
N THR A 127 -16.44 4.62 9.72
CA THR A 127 -15.08 4.69 10.27
C THR A 127 -14.11 3.84 9.49
N LEU A 128 -12.83 4.15 9.67
CA LEU A 128 -11.71 3.32 9.25
C LEU A 128 -10.88 2.99 10.50
N GLY A 129 -10.98 1.77 11.00
CA GLY A 129 -10.20 1.33 12.17
C GLY A 129 -8.80 0.90 11.76
N GLU A 130 -7.76 1.55 12.28
CA GLU A 130 -6.34 1.21 12.13
C GLU A 130 -5.88 0.34 13.30
N PHE A 131 -5.42 -0.88 13.03
CA PHE A 131 -4.85 -1.75 14.05
C PHE A 131 -3.49 -1.22 14.50
N ASP A 132 -3.32 -1.05 15.79
CA ASP A 132 -2.11 -0.57 16.43
C ASP A 132 -1.47 -1.70 17.24
N PRO A 133 -0.34 -2.26 16.75
CA PRO A 133 0.37 -3.29 17.48
C PRO A 133 1.26 -2.72 18.59
N SER A 134 1.28 -1.41 18.87
CA SER A 134 2.15 -0.83 19.90
C SER A 134 1.62 -1.07 21.32
N ASN A 135 2.54 -1.15 22.29
CA ASN A 135 2.23 -1.24 23.72
C ASN A 135 2.26 0.10 24.45
N ASN A 136 2.39 1.22 23.72
CA ASN A 136 2.64 2.58 24.26
C ASN A 136 3.91 2.75 25.11
N ASP A 137 4.79 1.74 25.17
CA ASP A 137 6.07 1.74 25.89
C ASP A 137 7.26 1.58 24.92
N GLY A 138 7.09 1.98 23.66
CA GLY A 138 8.13 1.86 22.62
C GLY A 138 8.34 0.45 22.07
N GLY A 139 7.38 -0.46 22.25
CA GLY A 139 7.43 -1.83 21.77
C GLY A 139 6.11 -2.34 21.19
N TYR A 140 6.05 -3.64 20.92
CA TYR A 140 4.86 -4.31 20.43
C TYR A 140 4.04 -4.91 21.57
N GLN A 141 2.72 -4.78 21.48
CA GLN A 141 1.75 -5.44 22.32
C GLN A 141 1.79 -6.96 22.01
N ILE A 142 2.24 -7.77 22.97
CA ILE A 142 2.35 -9.22 22.81
C ILE A 142 1.03 -9.92 23.16
N ASN A 143 0.31 -9.39 24.15
CA ASN A 143 -0.93 -9.96 24.68
C ASN A 143 -2.09 -8.99 24.49
N PRO A 144 -3.32 -9.45 24.26
CA PRO A 144 -4.47 -8.57 24.25
C PRO A 144 -4.65 -7.82 25.59
N PRO A 145 -5.38 -6.69 25.63
CA PRO A 145 -6.12 -6.11 24.51
C PRO A 145 -5.23 -5.33 23.52
N TYR A 146 -5.51 -5.47 22.22
CA TYR A 146 -4.89 -4.68 21.16
C TYR A 146 -5.72 -3.45 20.83
N THR A 147 -5.06 -2.33 20.56
CA THR A 147 -5.74 -1.07 20.23
C THR A 147 -6.09 -1.01 18.75
N VAL A 148 -7.28 -0.49 18.43
CA VAL A 148 -7.68 -0.11 17.07
C VAL A 148 -8.17 1.33 17.05
N TRP A 149 -7.35 2.23 16.54
CA TRP A 149 -7.68 3.65 16.42
C TRP A 149 -8.71 3.87 15.32
N SER A 150 -9.74 4.65 15.61
CA SER A 150 -10.85 4.90 14.70
C SER A 150 -10.65 6.23 13.99
N TYR A 151 -10.41 6.17 12.68
CA TYR A 151 -10.50 7.34 11.83
C TYR A 151 -11.94 7.60 11.43
N THR A 152 -12.29 8.88 11.34
CA THR A 152 -13.59 9.37 10.89
C THR A 152 -13.43 10.30 9.69
N THR A 153 -14.54 10.74 9.11
CA THR A 153 -14.53 11.63 7.93
C THR A 153 -14.42 13.11 8.30
N PHE A 154 -14.30 13.43 9.58
CA PHE A 154 -14.19 14.78 10.13
C PHE A 154 -13.17 14.83 11.26
N MET A 155 -12.52 15.96 11.49
CA MET A 155 -11.50 16.05 12.54
C MET A 155 -12.12 16.01 13.94
N THR A 156 -11.89 14.93 14.67
CA THR A 156 -12.29 14.79 16.09
C THR A 156 -11.38 15.63 16.99
N LYS A 157 -11.84 15.93 18.20
CA LYS A 157 -11.02 16.57 19.24
C LYS A 157 -10.25 15.51 20.03
N ASP A 158 -10.95 14.43 20.37
CA ASP A 158 -10.48 13.34 21.22
C ASP A 158 -10.18 12.09 20.38
N GLY A 159 -9.36 11.21 20.94
CA GLY A 159 -9.04 9.94 20.31
C GLY A 159 -10.14 8.92 20.52
N TRP A 160 -10.54 8.29 19.42
CA TRP A 160 -11.54 7.23 19.42
C TRP A 160 -10.86 5.93 19.06
N TYR A 161 -11.09 4.90 19.87
CA TYR A 161 -10.55 3.57 19.61
C TYR A 161 -11.53 2.49 20.07
N TYR A 162 -11.16 1.26 19.82
CA TYR A 162 -11.73 0.08 20.45
C TYR A 162 -10.62 -0.93 20.65
N THR A 163 -10.90 -1.94 21.47
CA THR A 163 -9.94 -3.01 21.73
C THR A 163 -10.36 -4.29 21.05
N LEU A 164 -9.36 -5.11 20.72
CA LEU A 164 -9.53 -6.48 20.27
C LEU A 164 -8.85 -7.43 21.26
N ASN A 165 -9.53 -8.53 21.59
CA ASN A 165 -9.01 -9.55 22.50
C ASN A 165 -8.22 -10.65 21.79
N HIS A 166 -7.98 -10.49 20.48
CA HIS A 166 -7.21 -11.42 19.66
C HIS A 166 -6.55 -10.66 18.52
N LEU A 167 -5.43 -11.20 18.01
CA LEU A 167 -4.77 -10.67 16.83
C LEU A 167 -5.68 -10.90 15.61
N PRO A 168 -5.95 -9.88 14.77
CA PRO A 168 -6.72 -10.09 13.56
C PRO A 168 -5.93 -10.90 12.53
N ASN A 169 -6.66 -11.63 11.68
CA ASN A 169 -6.09 -12.31 10.53
C ASN A 169 -6.14 -11.41 9.29
N PHE A 170 -4.97 -10.93 8.83
CA PHE A 170 -4.76 -9.83 7.85
C PHE A 170 -4.44 -10.25 6.40
#